data_AF-A0A661DJ32-F1
#
_entry.id   AF-A0A661DJ32-F1
#
_cell.length_a   1.000
_cell.length_b   1.000
_cell.length_c   1.000
_cell.angle_alpha   90.00
_cell.angle_beta   90.00
_cell.angle_gamma   90.00
#
_symmetry.space_group_name_H-M   'P 1'
#
loop_
_entity.id
_entity.type
_entity.pdbx_description
1 polymer ?
#
loop_
_entity_poly.entity_id
_entity_poly.type
_entity_poly.pdbx_seq_one_letter_code
_entity_poly.pdbx_strand_id
1 'polypeptide(L)' 'MARTNLLGLDHKGLERFFDEIGEKSFRARQLLQWIHQYRVVDFSEMTNLSKVLRQKLVESAEIKPPEVLEE' A
#
# COMPACT_ATOMS: atom_id res chain seq x y z
N MET A 1 -8.28 -2.24 -15.04
CA MET A 1 -8.40 -2.99 -13.76
C MET A 1 -8.49 -1.96 -12.65
N ALA A 2 -9.36 -2.17 -11.67
CA ALA A 2 -9.46 -1.27 -10.52
C ALA A 2 -8.24 -1.48 -9.60
N ARG A 3 -7.63 -0.39 -9.12
CA ARG A 3 -6.56 -0.47 -8.11
C ARG A 3 -7.17 -0.75 -6.75
N THR A 4 -6.50 -1.56 -5.94
CA THR A 4 -6.93 -1.83 -4.57
C THR A 4 -6.49 -0.69 -3.65
N ASN A 5 -7.44 -0.06 -2.94
CA ASN A 5 -7.09 0.94 -1.93
C ASN A 5 -6.57 0.25 -0.65
N LEU A 6 -5.26 0.33 -0.42
CA LEU A 6 -4.58 -0.35 0.67
C LEU A 6 -4.90 0.26 2.04
N LEU A 7 -5.39 1.50 2.09
CA LEU A 7 -5.80 2.13 3.35
C LEU A 7 -7.03 1.43 3.98
N GLY A 8 -7.85 0.75 3.18
CA GLY A 8 -9.02 0.01 3.65
C GLY A 8 -8.72 -1.41 4.16
N LEU A 9 -7.47 -1.86 4.07
CA LEU A 9 -7.08 -3.22 4.43
C LEU A 9 -6.46 -3.28 5.83
N ASP A 10 -6.83 -4.29 6.59
CA ASP A 10 -6.12 -4.66 7.82
C ASP A 10 -4.80 -5.39 7.49
N HIS A 11 -4.00 -5.70 8.51
CA HIS A 11 -2.73 -6.41 8.32
C HIS A 11 -2.88 -7.70 7.49
N LYS A 12 -3.91 -8.51 7.78
CA LYS A 12 -4.17 -9.76 7.04
C LYS A 12 -4.62 -9.51 5.61
N GLY A 13 -5.39 -8.46 5.37
CA GLY A 13 -5.77 -7.99 4.04
C GLY A 13 -4.53 -7.59 3.22
N LEU A 14 -3.60 -6.87 3.83
CA LEU A 14 -2.33 -6.54 3.19
C LEU A 14 -1.48 -7.77 2.90
N GLU A 15 -1.35 -8.72 3.85
CA GLU A 15 -0.63 -9.97 3.61
C GLU A 15 -1.18 -10.72 2.40
N ARG A 16 -2.51 -10.87 2.31
CA ARG A 16 -3.18 -11.50 1.16
C ARG A 16 -2.93 -10.74 -0.14
N PHE A 17 -3.02 -9.41 -0.12
CA PHE A 17 -2.73 -8.60 -1.28
C PHE A 17 -1.29 -8.80 -1.77
N PHE A 18 -0.31 -8.86 -0.86
CA PHE A 18 1.08 -9.14 -1.22
C PHE A 18 1.26 -10.54 -1.82
N ASP A 19 0.56 -11.56 -1.30
CA ASP A 19 0.58 -12.91 -1.85
C ASP A 19 -0.05 -12.96 -3.26
N GLU A 20 -1.16 -12.25 -3.50
CA GLU A 20 -1.84 -12.16 -4.80
C GLU A 20 -0.96 -11.53 -5.90
N ILE A 21 -0.13 -10.55 -5.55
CA ILE A 21 0.81 -9.92 -6.49
C ILE A 21 2.16 -10.67 -6.59
N GLY A 22 2.28 -11.85 -5.96
CA GLY A 22 3.47 -12.71 -5.99
C GLY A 22 4.66 -12.16 -5.20
N GLU A 23 4.40 -11.36 -4.17
CA GLU A 23 5.40 -10.78 -3.28
C GLU A 23 5.34 -11.44 -1.90
N LYS A 24 6.33 -11.18 -1.05
CA LYS A 24 6.39 -11.79 0.29
C LYS A 24 5.46 -11.07 1.26
N SER A 25 4.55 -11.80 1.91
CA SER A 25 3.60 -11.28 2.91
C SER A 25 4.20 -10.40 4.02
N PHE A 26 5.45 -10.65 4.45
CA PHE A 26 6.11 -9.82 5.48
C PHE A 26 6.27 -8.33 5.07
N ARG A 27 6.19 -8.02 3.77
CA ARG A 27 6.23 -6.65 3.25
C ARG A 27 5.01 -5.84 3.68
N ALA A 28 3.89 -6.48 4.02
CA ALA A 28 2.70 -5.84 4.59
C ALA A 28 3.02 -4.98 5.82
N ARG A 29 3.90 -5.48 6.70
CA ARG A 29 4.34 -4.74 7.89
C ARG A 29 5.08 -3.44 7.53
N GLN A 30 5.93 -3.48 6.50
CA GLN A 30 6.64 -2.27 6.05
C GLN A 30 5.65 -1.23 5.51
N LEU A 31 4.65 -1.70 4.75
CA LEU A 31 3.64 -0.83 4.18
C LEU A 31 2.77 -0.17 5.26
N LEU A 32 2.34 -0.92 6.28
CA LEU A 32 1.61 -0.37 7.43
C LEU A 32 2.42 0.71 8.13
N GLN A 33 3.73 0.51 8.26
CA GLN A 33 4.61 1.51 8.88
C GLN A 33 4.60 2.82 8.08
N TRP A 34 4.72 2.74 6.76
CA TRP A 34 4.65 3.91 5.87
C TRP A 34 3.31 4.63 5.94
N ILE A 35 2.22 3.88 5.84
CA ILE A 35 0.88 4.46 5.79
C ILE A 35 0.49 5.08 7.15
N HIS A 36 0.71 4.36 8.26
CA HIS A 36 0.19 4.78 9.57
C HIS A 36 1.20 5.56 10.42
N GLN A 37 2.48 5.19 10.41
CA GLN A 37 3.50 5.88 11.21
C GLN A 37 4.08 7.07 10.47
N TYR A 38 4.49 6.87 9.22
CA TYR A 38 5.09 7.93 8.41
C TYR A 38 4.07 8.78 7.65
N ARG A 39 2.80 8.34 7.59
CA ARG A 39 1.70 9.04 6.89
C ARG A 39 1.99 9.30 5.41
N VAL A 40 2.76 8.40 4.81
CA VAL A 40 3.14 8.43 3.41
C VAL A 40 2.12 7.65 2.60
N VAL A 41 1.56 8.31 1.59
CA VAL A 41 0.60 7.73 0.64
C VAL A 41 1.17 7.52 -0.76
N ASP A 42 2.38 8.06 -1.02
CA ASP A 42 3.11 7.84 -2.27
C ASP A 42 4.09 6.68 -2.11
N PHE A 43 3.93 5.63 -2.93
CA PHE A 43 4.85 4.51 -2.97
C PHE A 43 6.28 4.93 -3.34
N SER A 44 6.47 6.02 -4.10
CA SER A 44 7.78 6.52 -4.54
C SER A 44 8.69 6.90 -3.36
N GLU A 45 8.10 7.40 -2.27
CA GLU A 45 8.78 7.83 -1.05
C GLU A 45 9.20 6.66 -0.14
N MET A 46 8.67 5.45 -0.38
CA MET A 46 8.96 4.27 0.43
C MET A 46 10.33 3.68 0.05
N THR A 47 11.41 4.32 0.51
CA THR A 47 12.80 4.04 0.09
C THR A 47 13.30 2.65 0.47
N ASN A 48 12.71 2.01 1.48
CA ASN A 48 13.03 0.64 1.90
C ASN A 48 12.36 -0.46 1.05
N LEU A 49 11.49 -0.08 0.11
CA LEU A 49 10.94 -0.98 -0.91
C LEU A 49 11.85 -0.97 -2.15
N SER A 50 11.93 -2.10 -2.85
CA SER A 50 12.69 -2.17 -4.09
C SER A 50 12.00 -1.34 -5.18
N LYS A 51 12.75 -0.85 -6.18
CA LYS A 51 12.18 -0.13 -7.34
C LYS A 51 11.09 -0.97 -8.04
N VAL A 52 11.33 -2.27 -8.19
CA VAL A 52 10.39 -3.21 -8.83
C VAL A 52 9.09 -3.31 -8.03
N LEU A 53 9.16 -3.40 -6.70
CA LEU A 53 7.98 -3.49 -5.86
C LEU A 53 7.16 -2.19 -5.91
N ARG A 54 7.81 -1.03 -5.87
CA ARG A 54 7.13 0.26 -6.00
C ARG A 54 6.36 0.35 -7.32
N GLN A 55 6.95 -0.09 -8.42
CA GLN A 55 6.29 -0.10 -9.73
C GLN A 55 5.04 -0.99 -9.73
N LYS A 56 5.15 -2.22 -9.20
CA LYS A 56 4.00 -3.13 -9.04
C LYS A 56 2.87 -2.50 -8.21
N LEU A 57 3.22 -1.85 -7.10
CA LEU A 57 2.23 -1.21 -6.22
C LEU A 57 1.50 -0.08 -6.92
N VAL A 58 2.19 0.75 -7.71
CA VAL A 58 1.56 1.84 -8.49
C VAL A 58 0.56 1.29 -9.54
N GLU A 59 0.84 0.13 -10.12
CA GLU A 59 -0.01 -0.51 -11.14
C GLU A 59 -1.22 -1.24 -10.53
N SER A 60 -1.07 -1.83 -9.34
CA SER A 60 -2.07 -2.72 -8.72
C SER A 60 -2.84 -2.10 -7.56
N ALA A 61 -2.34 -1.02 -6.97
CA ALA A 61 -2.83 -0.47 -5.72
C ALA A 61 -2.76 1.06 -5.65
N GLU A 62 -3.48 1.61 -4.69
CA GLU A 62 -3.43 3.02 -4.32
C GLU A 62 -3.59 3.18 -2.81
N ILE A 63 -3.19 4.35 -2.28
CA ILE A 63 -3.44 4.74 -0.88
C ILE A 63 -4.19 6.07 -0.95
N LYS A 64 -5.52 6.01 -0.97
CA LYS A 64 -6.35 7.21 -1.03
C LYS A 64 -7.13 7.38 0.28
N PRO A 65 -6.84 8.41 1.10
CA PRO A 65 -7.69 8.75 2.23
C PRO A 65 -9.08 9.22 1.75
N PRO A 66 -10.11 9.05 2.59
CA PRO A 66 -11.43 9.59 2.27
C PRO A 66 -11.34 11.11 2.11
N GLU A 67 -12.08 11.64 1.15
CA GLU A 67 -12.22 13.09 0.98
C GLU A 67 -13.10 13.62 2.12
N VAL A 68 -12.63 14.64 2.81
CA VAL A 68 -13.42 15.36 3.81
C VAL A 68 -14.40 16.23 3.03
N LEU A 69 -15.69 15.93 3.16
CA LEU A 69 -16.74 16.82 2.69
C LEU A 69 -16.92 17.91 3.74
N GLU A 70 -16.54 19.14 3.41
CA GLU A 70 -16.95 20.32 4.18
C GLU A 70 -18.34 20.75 3.69
N GLU A 71 -19.27 20.97 4.63
CA GLU A 71 -20.64 21.46 4.38
C GLU A 71 -20.69 22.98 4.22
#